data_AF-P13061-F1
#
_entry.id   AF-P13061-F1
#
_cell.length_a   1.000
_cell.length_b   1.000
_cell.length_c   1.000
_cell.angle_alpha   90.00
_cell.angle_beta   90.00
_cell.angle_gamma   90.00
#
_symmetry.space_group_name_H-M   'P 1'
#
loop_
_entity.id
_entity.type
_entity.pdbx_description
1 polymer ?
#
loop_
_entity_poly.entity_id
_entity_poly.type
_entity_poly.pdbx_seq_one_letter_code
_entity_poly.pdbx_strand_id
1 'polypeptide(L)'
;MRIAVGLGKEGGEERLERQGISRRDFMKFCTAVAVAMGMGPAFATDVAAALTGRRPSVVYLHAAECTGCSEALLRTYQPFIDTLILDTISLDYHETIMAAAGEAAEEALQAAVNGPDGFICLVEGAIPTGMDNKYGYIAGHTMYDICKNILPKAKAVVSIGTCACYGGIQAAKPNPTAAKGINDCYADLGVKAINVPGCPPNPLNMVGTLVAFLKGQKIELDEVGRPVMFFGQSVHDLCERRKHFDAGEFAPSFNSEEARKGWCLYDVGCKGPETYNNCPKVLFNETNWPVAAGHPCIGCSEPNFWDDMTPFYQN
;
A
#
# COMPACT_ATOMS: atom_id res chain seq x y z
N MET A 1 13.87 8.43 29.61
CA MET A 1 14.74 8.00 28.50
C MET A 1 13.99 8.30 27.20
N ARG A 2 14.16 9.50 26.64
CA ARG A 2 13.47 9.90 25.39
C ARG A 2 14.26 9.33 24.22
N ILE A 3 13.84 8.19 23.70
CA ILE A 3 14.27 7.73 22.37
C ILE A 3 13.51 8.62 21.37
N ALA A 4 14.02 9.82 21.14
CA ALA A 4 13.65 10.60 19.97
C ALA A 4 14.30 9.89 18.78
N VAL A 5 13.53 9.06 18.08
CA VAL A 5 13.93 8.50 16.78
C VAL A 5 14.19 9.72 15.89
N GLY A 6 15.46 9.92 15.56
CA GLY A 6 16.03 11.26 15.40
C GLY A 6 15.41 12.14 14.31
N LEU A 7 15.19 13.40 14.63
CA LEU A 7 15.18 14.48 13.64
C LEU A 7 16.60 14.59 13.03
N GLY A 8 16.95 13.66 12.14
CA GLY A 8 18.29 13.50 11.60
C GLY A 8 18.66 14.68 10.71
N LYS A 9 19.66 15.45 11.13
CA LYS A 9 20.32 16.50 10.35
C LYS A 9 21.45 15.85 9.54
N GLU A 10 21.31 15.85 8.21
CA GLU A 10 22.32 15.49 7.18
C GLU A 10 22.96 14.08 7.28
N GLY A 11 23.41 13.52 6.15
CA GLY A 11 24.22 12.27 6.13
C GLY A 11 23.45 10.95 5.97
N GLY A 12 22.35 10.89 5.21
CA GLY A 12 21.61 9.65 4.97
C GLY A 12 22.46 8.50 4.39
N GLU A 13 23.42 8.80 3.51
CA GLU A 13 24.36 7.79 2.97
C GLU A 13 25.33 7.25 4.03
N GLU A 14 25.87 8.11 4.91
CA GLU A 14 26.74 7.66 6.02
C GLU A 14 25.96 6.78 7.02
N ARG A 15 24.67 7.04 7.21
CA ARG A 15 23.80 6.25 8.09
C ARG A 15 23.52 4.86 7.49
N LEU A 16 23.31 4.76 6.17
CA LEU A 16 23.18 3.50 5.44
C LEU A 16 24.44 2.63 5.55
N GLU A 17 25.62 3.22 5.32
CA GLU A 17 26.89 2.49 5.41
C GLU A 17 27.14 1.95 6.83
N ARG A 18 26.80 2.71 7.88
CA ARG A 18 26.92 2.25 9.29
C ARG A 18 26.02 1.07 9.63
N GLN A 19 24.93 0.87 8.90
CA GLN A 19 24.01 -0.25 9.09
C GLN A 19 24.36 -1.46 8.22
N GLY A 20 25.47 -1.41 7.48
CA GLY A 20 25.91 -2.51 6.62
C GLY A 20 25.18 -2.59 5.29
N ILE A 21 24.37 -1.59 4.92
CA ILE A 21 23.71 -1.52 3.62
C ILE A 21 24.71 -0.96 2.63
N SER A 22 25.09 -1.76 1.64
CA SER A 22 26.02 -1.29 0.61
C SER A 22 25.32 -0.23 -0.25
N ARG A 23 26.07 0.82 -0.63
CA ARG A 23 25.58 1.82 -1.61
C ARG A 23 25.02 1.17 -2.88
N ARG A 24 25.59 0.03 -3.29
CA ARG A 24 25.12 -0.74 -4.45
C ARG A 24 23.70 -1.26 -4.25
N ASP A 25 23.41 -1.87 -3.11
CA ASP A 25 22.09 -2.47 -2.85
C ASP A 25 21.02 -1.40 -2.64
N PHE A 26 21.37 -0.30 -1.97
CA PHE A 26 20.49 0.86 -1.89
C PHE A 26 20.16 1.44 -3.28
N MET A 27 21.15 1.57 -4.17
CA MET A 27 20.90 2.05 -5.53
C MET A 27 20.10 1.07 -6.40
N LYS A 28 20.18 -0.25 -6.17
CA LYS A 28 19.31 -1.24 -6.83
C LYS A 28 17.86 -1.01 -6.47
N PHE A 29 17.55 -0.71 -5.20
CA PHE A 29 16.19 -0.31 -4.84
C PHE A 29 15.72 0.89 -5.62
N CYS A 30 16.53 1.95 -5.55
CA CYS A 30 16.14 3.23 -6.07
C CYS A 30 15.87 3.09 -7.58
N THR A 31 16.62 2.20 -8.22
CA THR A 31 16.38 1.73 -9.59
C THR A 31 15.05 0.98 -9.72
N ALA A 32 14.76 -0.02 -8.88
CA ALA A 32 13.51 -0.78 -8.92
C ALA A 32 12.27 0.12 -8.72
N VAL A 33 12.31 1.04 -7.75
CA VAL A 33 11.27 2.05 -7.55
C VAL A 33 11.14 2.95 -8.76
N ALA A 34 12.24 3.51 -9.26
CA ALA A 34 12.20 4.38 -10.43
C ALA A 34 11.63 3.65 -11.67
N VAL A 35 12.00 2.38 -11.87
CA VAL A 35 11.49 1.55 -12.97
C VAL A 35 10.01 1.25 -12.80
N ALA A 36 9.56 0.89 -11.59
CA ALA A 36 8.16 0.64 -11.32
C ALA A 36 7.30 1.90 -11.47
N MET A 37 7.85 3.06 -11.11
CA MET A 37 7.26 4.38 -11.34
C MET A 37 7.29 4.80 -12.83
N GLY A 38 7.86 3.99 -13.73
CA GLY A 38 7.95 4.28 -15.16
C GLY A 38 9.02 5.31 -15.55
N MET A 39 9.88 5.71 -14.63
CA MET A 39 10.92 6.73 -14.85
C MET A 39 12.24 6.15 -15.41
N GLY A 40 12.38 4.83 -15.38
CA GLY A 40 13.60 4.13 -15.82
C GLY A 40 14.76 4.22 -14.83
N PRO A 41 15.86 3.50 -15.09
CA PRO A 41 16.95 3.31 -14.11
C PRO A 41 17.77 4.59 -13.83
N ALA A 42 17.79 5.55 -14.75
CA ALA A 42 18.53 6.81 -14.57
C ALA A 42 18.00 7.66 -13.42
N PHE A 43 16.71 7.52 -13.07
CA PHE A 43 16.07 8.21 -11.95
C PHE A 43 16.39 7.60 -10.58
N ALA A 44 17.22 6.55 -10.51
CA ALA A 44 17.61 5.96 -9.24
C ALA A 44 18.29 6.97 -8.30
N THR A 45 19.10 7.90 -8.81
CA THR A 45 19.73 8.94 -7.98
C THR A 45 18.71 9.92 -7.41
N ASP A 46 17.65 10.20 -8.14
CA ASP A 46 16.56 11.06 -7.68
C ASP A 46 15.76 10.41 -6.56
N VAL A 47 15.49 9.11 -6.69
CA VAL A 47 14.87 8.30 -5.64
C VAL A 47 15.79 8.26 -4.41
N ALA A 48 17.08 7.98 -4.59
CA ALA A 48 18.07 7.97 -3.50
C ALA A 48 18.12 9.31 -2.74
N ALA A 49 18.10 10.44 -3.45
CA ALA A 49 18.08 11.76 -2.85
C ALA A 49 16.77 12.03 -2.06
N ALA A 50 15.62 11.56 -2.57
CA ALA A 50 14.36 11.63 -1.84
C ALA A 50 14.45 10.89 -0.50
N LEU A 51 15.13 9.75 -0.53
CA LEU A 51 15.21 8.80 0.56
C LEU A 51 16.33 9.08 1.57
N THR A 52 17.21 10.05 1.32
CA THR A 52 18.36 10.36 2.20
C THR A 52 18.34 11.79 2.76
N GLY A 53 17.32 12.58 2.44
CA GLY A 53 17.11 13.94 2.95
C GLY A 53 16.66 14.01 4.42
N ARG A 54 16.18 15.18 4.86
CA ARG A 54 15.51 15.29 6.17
C ARG A 54 14.30 14.37 6.17
N ARG A 55 14.28 13.43 7.11
CA ARG A 55 13.26 12.38 7.16
C ARG A 55 11.87 13.01 7.42
N PRO A 56 10.91 12.89 6.48
CA PRO A 56 9.55 13.34 6.69
C PRO A 56 8.90 12.55 7.83
N SER A 57 8.11 13.23 8.65
CA SER A 57 7.26 12.57 9.64
C SER A 57 6.17 11.77 8.94
N VAL A 58 5.99 10.53 9.37
CA VAL A 58 4.97 9.60 8.90
C VAL A 58 4.17 9.10 10.08
N VAL A 59 2.86 9.29 10.02
CA VAL A 59 1.87 8.75 10.96
C VAL A 59 1.12 7.63 10.25
N TYR A 60 1.17 6.41 10.79
CA TYR A 60 0.48 5.24 10.24
C TYR A 60 -0.67 4.86 11.17
N LEU A 61 -1.91 5.06 10.71
CA LEU A 61 -3.13 4.77 11.48
C LEU A 61 -3.71 3.41 11.07
N HIS A 62 -4.20 2.65 12.04
CA HIS A 62 -4.99 1.45 11.80
C HIS A 62 -6.47 1.74 12.09
N ALA A 63 -7.35 1.20 11.26
CA ALA A 63 -8.80 1.26 11.43
C ALA A 63 -9.40 -0.15 11.39
N ALA A 64 -10.45 -0.41 10.60
CA ALA A 64 -10.95 -1.76 10.39
C ALA A 64 -10.05 -2.51 9.38
N GLU A 65 -9.06 -3.23 9.89
CA GLU A 65 -8.01 -3.91 9.12
C GLU A 65 -7.68 -5.32 9.64
N CYS A 66 -6.74 -5.98 8.96
CA CYS A 66 -6.22 -7.31 9.32
C CYS A 66 -4.70 -7.31 9.51
N THR A 67 -4.07 -6.13 9.52
CA THR A 67 -2.62 -5.90 9.61
C THR A 67 -1.81 -6.46 8.44
N GLY A 68 -2.47 -7.04 7.44
CA GLY A 68 -1.84 -7.59 6.25
C GLY A 68 -1.13 -6.53 5.39
N CYS A 69 -1.58 -5.27 5.42
CA CYS A 69 -0.90 -4.22 4.67
C CYS A 69 0.35 -3.72 5.40
N SER A 70 0.30 -3.65 6.73
CA SER A 70 1.49 -3.44 7.57
C SER A 70 2.51 -4.55 7.34
N GLU A 71 2.08 -5.81 7.38
CA GLU A 71 2.95 -6.95 7.08
C GLU A 71 3.55 -6.83 5.67
N ALA A 72 2.77 -6.42 4.67
CA ALA A 72 3.28 -6.18 3.32
C ALA A 72 4.35 -5.08 3.29
N LEU A 73 4.15 -3.96 4.00
CA LEU A 73 5.16 -2.91 4.15
C LEU A 73 6.44 -3.44 4.80
N LEU A 74 6.33 -4.31 5.81
CA LEU A 74 7.50 -4.97 6.41
C LEU A 74 8.25 -5.90 5.43
N ARG A 75 7.64 -6.27 4.28
CA ARG A 75 8.28 -7.04 3.21
C ARG A 75 8.94 -6.18 2.13
N THR A 76 9.11 -4.86 2.34
CA THR A 76 9.99 -4.07 1.47
C THR A 76 11.37 -4.74 1.43
N TYR A 77 11.87 -5.00 0.23
CA TYR A 77 13.18 -5.59 0.03
C TYR A 77 14.02 -4.60 -0.78
N GLN A 78 15.17 -4.24 -0.20
CA GLN A 78 16.08 -3.18 -0.66
C GLN A 78 15.30 -1.90 -0.91
N PRO A 79 15.28 -0.87 -0.05
CA PRO A 79 15.58 -0.91 1.36
C PRO A 79 14.68 -1.94 2.01
N PHE A 80 15.28 -2.64 2.96
CA PHE A 80 14.48 -3.29 3.97
C PHE A 80 13.78 -2.25 4.84
N ILE A 81 12.79 -2.68 5.61
CA ILE A 81 12.01 -1.75 6.43
C ILE A 81 12.88 -0.94 7.40
N ASP A 82 13.95 -1.54 7.93
CA ASP A 82 14.92 -0.88 8.80
C ASP A 82 15.50 0.38 8.14
N THR A 83 15.93 0.24 6.89
CA THR A 83 16.48 1.32 6.08
C THR A 83 15.40 2.36 5.78
N LEU A 84 14.17 1.94 5.50
CA LEU A 84 13.08 2.88 5.26
C LEU A 84 12.82 3.73 6.53
N ILE A 85 12.68 3.12 7.70
CA ILE A 85 12.34 3.82 8.94
C ILE A 85 13.52 4.53 9.61
N LEU A 86 14.75 4.08 9.37
CA LEU A 86 15.96 4.71 9.94
C LEU A 86 16.51 5.77 9.00
N ASP A 87 16.43 5.55 7.68
CA ASP A 87 17.09 6.40 6.70
C ASP A 87 16.15 7.31 5.91
N THR A 88 14.98 6.81 5.53
CA THR A 88 14.07 7.50 4.62
C THR A 88 13.04 8.35 5.34
N ILE A 89 12.21 7.73 6.17
CA ILE A 89 11.09 8.37 6.86
C ILE A 89 11.35 8.38 8.35
N SER A 90 10.66 9.25 9.07
CA SER A 90 10.49 9.13 10.51
C SER A 90 9.12 8.54 10.75
N LEU A 91 9.05 7.23 10.99
CA LEU A 91 7.80 6.56 11.31
C LEU A 91 7.47 6.84 12.79
N ASP A 92 6.79 7.96 13.02
CA ASP A 92 6.61 8.54 14.35
C ASP A 92 5.42 7.93 15.10
N TYR A 93 4.54 7.24 14.39
CA TYR A 93 3.45 6.47 14.97
C TYR A 93 3.10 5.27 14.08
N HIS A 94 3.07 4.07 14.68
CA HIS A 94 2.63 2.83 14.06
C HIS A 94 2.37 1.78 15.15
N GLU A 95 1.11 1.44 15.39
CA GLU A 95 0.69 0.64 16.57
C GLU A 95 1.32 -0.76 16.62
N THR A 96 1.53 -1.39 15.47
CA THR A 96 2.13 -2.74 15.38
C THR A 96 3.57 -2.82 15.89
N ILE A 97 4.39 -1.79 15.68
CA ILE A 97 5.86 -1.87 15.89
C ILE A 97 6.43 -0.80 16.83
N MET A 98 5.62 0.17 17.27
CA MET A 98 6.09 1.21 18.20
C MET A 98 6.34 0.66 19.60
N ALA A 99 7.33 1.23 20.29
CA ALA A 99 7.69 0.79 21.64
C ALA A 99 6.72 1.28 22.74
N ALA A 100 6.09 2.43 22.54
CA ALA A 100 5.17 3.03 23.52
C ALA A 100 3.76 2.40 23.42
N ALA A 101 3.01 2.39 24.52
CA ALA A 101 1.65 1.87 24.61
C ALA A 101 0.79 2.76 25.52
N GLY A 102 -0.55 2.61 25.41
CA GLY A 102 -1.51 3.38 26.20
C GLY A 102 -1.34 4.88 26.03
N GLU A 103 -1.44 5.64 27.12
CA GLU A 103 -1.29 7.10 27.12
C GLU A 103 0.01 7.58 26.47
N ALA A 104 1.12 6.84 26.65
CA ALA A 104 2.40 7.21 26.03
C ALA A 104 2.37 7.06 24.49
N ALA A 105 1.58 6.14 23.95
CA ALA A 105 1.35 6.02 22.51
C ALA A 105 0.47 7.16 22.01
N GLU A 106 -0.56 7.55 22.76
CA GLU A 106 -1.40 8.71 22.45
C GLU A 106 -0.58 10.01 22.47
N GLU A 107 0.31 10.20 23.44
CA GLU A 107 1.25 11.32 23.47
C GLU A 107 2.18 11.34 22.25
N ALA A 108 2.69 10.18 21.83
CA ALA A 108 3.52 10.08 20.63
C ALA A 108 2.74 10.48 19.37
N LEU A 109 1.49 10.01 19.24
CA LEU A 109 0.60 10.41 18.14
C LEU A 109 0.36 11.93 18.15
N GLN A 110 0.02 12.50 19.30
CA GLN A 110 -0.21 13.94 19.43
C GLN A 110 1.05 14.76 19.13
N ALA A 111 2.23 14.28 19.52
CA ALA A 111 3.50 14.92 19.20
C ALA A 111 3.78 14.92 17.69
N ALA A 112 3.51 13.80 17.01
CA ALA A 112 3.71 13.67 15.57
C ALA A 112 2.76 14.57 14.77
N VAL A 113 1.45 14.54 15.08
CA VAL A 113 0.44 15.31 14.32
C VAL A 113 0.50 16.81 14.54
N ASN A 114 1.07 17.27 15.66
CA ASN A 114 1.27 18.69 15.97
C ASN A 114 2.72 19.15 15.72
N GLY A 115 3.56 18.32 15.11
CA GLY A 115 4.94 18.65 14.78
C GLY A 115 5.05 19.84 13.81
N PRO A 116 6.03 20.74 13.98
CA PRO A 116 6.13 21.97 13.19
C PRO A 116 6.45 21.72 11.71
N ASP A 117 7.06 20.58 11.38
CA ASP A 117 7.35 20.22 10.01
C ASP A 117 6.16 19.59 9.29
N GLY A 118 5.04 19.34 9.97
CA GLY A 118 3.90 18.56 9.47
C GLY A 118 4.26 17.08 9.21
N PHE A 119 3.30 16.32 8.71
CA PHE A 119 3.42 14.87 8.56
C PHE A 119 2.66 14.35 7.33
N ILE A 120 3.02 13.15 6.87
CA ILE A 120 2.26 12.35 5.91
C ILE A 120 1.47 11.31 6.71
N CYS A 121 0.18 11.14 6.39
CA CYS A 121 -0.64 10.12 7.03
C CYS A 121 -0.85 8.94 6.10
N LEU A 122 -0.43 7.75 6.52
CA LEU A 122 -0.87 6.49 5.90
C LEU A 122 -2.00 5.94 6.74
N VAL A 123 -3.04 5.40 6.09
CA VAL A 123 -4.16 4.78 6.79
C VAL A 123 -4.35 3.37 6.26
N GLU A 124 -4.30 2.39 7.16
CA GLU A 124 -4.67 1.01 6.91
C GLU A 124 -6.05 0.72 7.49
N GLY A 125 -6.92 0.12 6.69
CA GLY A 125 -8.26 -0.27 7.11
C GLY A 125 -9.37 0.72 6.78
N ALA A 126 -10.59 0.21 6.76
CA ALA A 126 -11.79 1.01 6.51
C ALA A 126 -12.28 1.70 7.78
N ILE A 127 -13.17 2.68 7.63
CA ILE A 127 -13.82 3.33 8.75
C ILE A 127 -15.19 2.71 8.98
N PRO A 128 -15.45 2.06 10.13
CA PRO A 128 -16.78 1.55 10.44
C PRO A 128 -17.70 2.70 10.88
N THR A 129 -18.75 3.00 10.10
CA THR A 129 -19.64 4.16 10.35
C THR A 129 -20.99 3.80 10.97
N GLY A 130 -21.29 2.50 11.08
CA GLY A 130 -22.52 2.00 11.68
C GLY A 130 -22.62 2.31 13.18
N MET A 131 -23.85 2.32 13.70
CA MET A 131 -24.13 2.64 15.11
C MET A 131 -23.46 3.94 15.57
N ASP A 132 -23.55 5.01 14.76
CA ASP A 132 -22.86 6.29 15.02
C ASP A 132 -21.35 6.14 15.20
N ASN A 133 -20.69 5.35 14.34
CA ASN A 133 -19.25 5.06 14.34
C ASN A 133 -18.72 4.20 15.51
N LYS A 134 -19.59 3.55 16.29
CA LYS A 134 -19.22 2.88 17.55
C LYS A 134 -18.72 1.43 17.41
N TYR A 135 -18.45 0.96 16.19
CA TYR A 135 -17.96 -0.41 15.99
C TYR A 135 -16.43 -0.55 16.15
N GLY A 136 -15.66 0.55 16.13
CA GLY A 136 -14.21 0.51 16.24
C GLY A 136 -13.65 1.65 17.09
N TYR A 137 -12.86 1.30 18.10
CA TYR A 137 -12.27 2.24 19.05
C TYR A 137 -10.76 2.02 19.21
N ILE A 138 -10.04 3.11 19.36
CA ILE A 138 -8.64 3.12 19.81
C ILE A 138 -8.57 4.16 20.94
N ALA A 139 -8.01 3.76 22.08
CA ALA A 139 -7.92 4.61 23.27
C ALA A 139 -9.22 5.33 23.66
N GLY A 140 -10.38 4.66 23.52
CA GLY A 140 -11.69 5.23 23.86
C GLY A 140 -12.27 6.23 22.83
N HIS A 141 -11.56 6.51 21.74
CA HIS A 141 -12.04 7.32 20.63
C HIS A 141 -12.46 6.45 19.45
N THR A 142 -13.55 6.82 18.76
CA THR A 142 -13.95 6.07 17.56
C THR A 142 -12.87 6.21 16.49
N MET A 143 -12.64 5.16 15.69
CA MET A 143 -11.75 5.25 14.52
C MET A 143 -12.15 6.41 13.60
N TYR A 144 -13.47 6.67 13.50
CA TYR A 144 -14.00 7.81 12.78
C TYR A 144 -13.47 9.14 13.29
N ASP A 145 -13.55 9.38 14.61
CA ASP A 145 -13.13 10.64 15.24
C ASP A 145 -11.62 10.84 15.20
N ILE A 146 -10.84 9.78 15.37
CA ILE A 146 -9.37 9.82 15.26
C ILE A 146 -8.97 10.30 13.86
N CYS A 147 -9.46 9.63 12.82
CA CYS A 147 -9.15 10.01 11.45
C CYS A 147 -9.71 11.39 11.10
N LYS A 148 -10.94 11.73 11.51
CA LYS A 148 -11.53 13.07 11.33
C LYS A 148 -10.63 14.19 11.87
N ASN A 149 -10.00 13.98 13.02
CA ASN A 149 -9.16 14.98 13.68
C ASN A 149 -7.73 15.06 13.10
N ILE A 150 -7.24 13.99 12.47
CA ILE A 150 -5.86 13.87 12.01
C ILE A 150 -5.74 14.13 10.51
N LEU A 151 -6.58 13.51 9.68
CA LEU A 151 -6.43 13.52 8.23
C LEU A 151 -6.41 14.93 7.62
N PRO A 152 -7.27 15.89 8.04
CA PRO A 152 -7.22 17.24 7.49
C PRO A 152 -5.94 18.04 7.82
N LYS A 153 -5.15 17.59 8.79
CA LYS A 153 -3.88 18.22 9.18
C LYS A 153 -2.68 17.68 8.41
N ALA A 154 -2.82 16.52 7.76
CA ALA A 154 -1.74 15.86 7.05
C ALA A 154 -1.36 16.62 5.77
N LYS A 155 -0.07 16.66 5.43
CA LYS A 155 0.41 17.20 4.15
C LYS A 155 -0.06 16.36 2.96
N ALA A 156 -0.23 15.06 3.20
CA ALA A 156 -0.85 14.12 2.28
C ALA A 156 -1.44 12.96 3.09
N VAL A 157 -2.52 12.40 2.55
CA VAL A 157 -3.13 11.17 3.05
C VAL A 157 -2.97 10.10 1.98
N VAL A 158 -2.52 8.92 2.38
CA VAL A 158 -2.40 7.75 1.52
C VAL A 158 -3.21 6.61 2.12
N SER A 159 -4.24 6.16 1.41
CA SER A 159 -5.00 4.96 1.78
C SER A 159 -4.19 3.73 1.39
N ILE A 160 -3.86 2.90 2.36
CA ILE A 160 -3.09 1.68 2.15
C ILE A 160 -4.03 0.48 2.19
N GLY A 161 -4.09 -0.21 1.05
CA GLY A 161 -4.88 -1.41 0.87
C GLY A 161 -6.35 -1.15 0.60
N THR A 162 -7.00 -2.17 0.03
CA THR A 162 -8.37 -2.06 -0.49
C THR A 162 -9.39 -1.73 0.60
N CYS A 163 -9.13 -2.08 1.86
CA CYS A 163 -9.94 -1.66 2.99
C CYS A 163 -9.96 -0.13 3.16
N ALA A 164 -8.80 0.52 3.23
CA ALA A 164 -8.73 1.97 3.36
C ALA A 164 -9.19 2.68 2.08
N CYS A 165 -8.89 2.11 0.91
CA CYS A 165 -9.26 2.73 -0.36
C CYS A 165 -10.78 2.71 -0.58
N TYR A 166 -11.44 1.57 -0.36
CA TYR A 166 -12.79 1.29 -0.87
C TYR A 166 -13.70 0.56 0.13
N GLY A 167 -13.33 0.45 1.41
CA GLY A 167 -14.10 -0.25 2.44
C GLY A 167 -13.69 -1.71 2.66
N GLY A 168 -13.28 -2.43 1.61
CA GLY A 168 -12.69 -3.77 1.69
C GLY A 168 -13.61 -4.85 2.27
N ILE A 169 -13.03 -5.83 2.97
CA ILE A 169 -13.73 -7.08 3.32
C ILE A 169 -14.92 -6.86 4.26
N GLN A 170 -14.78 -5.99 5.26
CA GLN A 170 -15.88 -5.62 6.16
C GLN A 170 -17.00 -4.84 5.45
N ALA A 171 -16.73 -4.24 4.29
CA ALA A 171 -17.73 -3.53 3.50
C ALA A 171 -18.50 -4.44 2.53
N ALA A 172 -18.05 -5.70 2.36
CA ALA A 172 -18.78 -6.69 1.58
C ALA A 172 -20.18 -6.94 2.15
N LYS A 173 -21.16 -7.26 1.31
CA LYS A 173 -22.55 -7.47 1.75
C LYS A 173 -22.63 -8.51 2.87
N PRO A 174 -23.39 -8.24 3.96
CA PRO A 174 -24.35 -7.14 4.13
C PRO A 174 -23.77 -5.85 4.73
N ASN A 175 -22.44 -5.70 4.85
CA ASN A 175 -21.75 -4.56 5.47
C ASN A 175 -22.28 -4.21 6.89
N PRO A 176 -22.12 -5.13 7.87
CA PRO A 176 -22.76 -5.00 9.18
C PRO A 176 -22.28 -3.79 10.00
N THR A 177 -21.09 -3.25 9.70
CA THR A 177 -20.51 -2.09 10.39
C THR A 177 -20.62 -0.81 9.58
N ALA A 178 -21.30 -0.83 8.42
CA ALA A 178 -21.32 0.25 7.45
C ALA A 178 -19.92 0.81 7.18
N ALA A 179 -18.95 -0.07 6.94
CA ALA A 179 -17.57 0.28 6.64
C ALA A 179 -17.45 1.03 5.32
N LYS A 180 -16.60 2.06 5.29
CA LYS A 180 -16.33 2.92 4.13
C LYS A 180 -14.84 3.16 3.94
N GLY A 181 -14.42 3.45 2.70
CA GLY A 181 -13.07 3.94 2.42
C GLY A 181 -12.83 5.34 2.97
N ILE A 182 -11.57 5.77 3.02
CA ILE A 182 -11.15 7.07 3.57
C ILE A 182 -11.75 8.24 2.80
N ASN A 183 -11.71 8.18 1.47
CA ASN A 183 -12.28 9.24 0.62
C ASN A 183 -13.80 9.34 0.81
N ASP A 184 -14.52 8.22 0.84
CA ASP A 184 -15.97 8.19 1.05
C ASP A 184 -16.39 8.70 2.44
N CYS A 185 -15.52 8.53 3.43
CA CYS A 185 -15.81 8.91 4.81
C CYS A 185 -15.51 10.39 5.10
N TYR A 186 -14.52 10.97 4.44
CA TYR A 186 -13.98 12.29 4.79
C TYR A 186 -13.92 13.30 3.64
N ALA A 187 -14.53 13.02 2.48
CA ALA A 187 -14.59 13.96 1.36
C ALA A 187 -15.14 15.34 1.76
N ASP A 188 -16.16 15.38 2.61
CA ASP A 188 -16.79 16.62 3.11
C ASP A 188 -15.85 17.48 3.96
N LEU A 189 -14.75 16.89 4.45
CA LEU A 189 -13.70 17.59 5.18
C LEU A 189 -12.54 18.03 4.27
N GLY A 190 -12.68 17.84 2.96
CA GLY A 190 -11.65 18.16 1.97
C GLY A 190 -10.53 17.12 1.85
N VAL A 191 -10.64 15.98 2.53
CA VAL A 191 -9.68 14.88 2.43
C VAL A 191 -9.76 14.28 1.02
N LYS A 192 -8.62 14.19 0.35
CA LYS A 192 -8.45 13.51 -0.96
C LYS A 192 -7.21 12.61 -0.87
N ALA A 193 -7.40 11.43 -0.31
CA ALA A 193 -6.36 10.44 -0.14
C ALA A 193 -5.95 9.82 -1.49
N ILE A 194 -4.65 9.57 -1.64
CA ILE A 194 -4.09 8.76 -2.74
C ILE A 194 -4.38 7.30 -2.40
N ASN A 195 -5.06 6.56 -3.29
CA ASN A 195 -5.42 5.17 -3.05
C ASN A 195 -4.32 4.23 -3.55
N VAL A 196 -3.75 3.41 -2.67
CA VAL A 196 -2.80 2.34 -3.02
C VAL A 196 -3.43 0.98 -2.65
N PRO A 197 -4.34 0.45 -3.49
CA PRO A 197 -5.11 -0.74 -3.18
C PRO A 197 -4.36 -2.04 -3.50
N GLY A 198 -5.02 -3.14 -3.17
CA GLY A 198 -4.48 -4.49 -3.09
C GLY A 198 -4.77 -5.06 -1.70
N CYS A 199 -4.88 -6.38 -1.61
CA CYS A 199 -5.23 -7.06 -0.36
C CYS A 199 -4.17 -8.13 0.01
N PRO A 200 -2.93 -7.74 0.34
CA PRO A 200 -2.43 -6.36 0.51
C PRO A 200 -1.84 -5.73 -0.78
N PRO A 201 -1.56 -4.42 -0.80
CA PRO A 201 -0.83 -3.78 -1.90
C PRO A 201 0.62 -4.28 -1.95
N ASN A 202 1.25 -4.15 -3.12
CA ASN A 202 2.68 -4.40 -3.21
C ASN A 202 3.46 -3.33 -2.42
N PRO A 203 4.44 -3.70 -1.56
CA PRO A 203 5.23 -2.73 -0.80
C PRO A 203 5.92 -1.69 -1.68
N LEU A 204 6.30 -2.08 -2.90
CA LEU A 204 6.92 -1.16 -3.85
C LEU A 204 5.97 -0.01 -4.19
N ASN A 205 4.69 -0.28 -4.38
CA ASN A 205 3.69 0.73 -4.74
C ASN A 205 3.48 1.71 -3.56
N MET A 206 3.54 1.20 -2.33
CA MET A 206 3.46 2.02 -1.10
C MET A 206 4.66 2.96 -1.01
N VAL A 207 5.89 2.42 -1.09
CA VAL A 207 7.10 3.24 -0.96
C VAL A 207 7.28 4.17 -2.16
N GLY A 208 7.00 3.71 -3.37
CA GLY A 208 7.08 4.54 -4.58
C GLY A 208 6.11 5.72 -4.54
N THR A 209 4.93 5.56 -3.95
CA THR A 209 3.99 6.68 -3.71
C THR A 209 4.59 7.71 -2.75
N LEU A 210 5.20 7.27 -1.64
CA LEU A 210 5.88 8.16 -0.70
C LEU A 210 7.04 8.91 -1.37
N VAL A 211 7.88 8.20 -2.14
CA VAL A 211 8.99 8.80 -2.89
C VAL A 211 8.51 9.87 -3.87
N ALA A 212 7.47 9.55 -4.66
CA ALA A 212 6.90 10.50 -5.61
C ALA A 212 6.41 11.78 -4.91
N PHE A 213 5.72 11.63 -3.78
CA PHE A 213 5.27 12.75 -2.97
C PHE A 213 6.45 13.58 -2.42
N LEU A 214 7.47 12.94 -1.87
CA LEU A 214 8.65 13.61 -1.30
C LEU A 214 9.46 14.38 -2.32
N LYS A 215 9.47 13.93 -3.58
CA LYS A 215 10.10 14.62 -4.69
C LYS A 215 9.25 15.74 -5.29
N GLY A 216 8.04 15.96 -4.78
CA GLY A 216 7.08 16.91 -5.34
C GLY A 216 6.68 16.54 -6.78
N GLN A 217 6.78 15.26 -7.14
CA GLN A 217 6.35 14.80 -8.45
C GLN A 217 4.83 14.83 -8.53
N LYS A 218 4.29 15.21 -9.69
CA LYS A 218 2.87 15.08 -9.95
C LYS A 218 2.51 13.59 -10.01
N ILE A 219 1.70 13.13 -9.05
CA ILE A 219 1.14 11.78 -9.05
C ILE A 219 -0.16 11.82 -9.84
N GLU A 220 -0.15 11.30 -11.06
CA GLU A 220 -1.36 11.11 -11.85
C GLU A 220 -2.19 9.97 -11.27
N LEU A 221 -3.47 10.24 -11.00
CA LEU A 221 -4.41 9.29 -10.43
C LEU A 221 -5.44 8.88 -11.48
N ASP A 222 -5.82 7.61 -11.48
CA ASP A 222 -6.96 7.12 -12.28
C ASP A 222 -8.31 7.51 -11.66
N GLU A 223 -9.41 7.05 -12.27
CA GLU A 223 -10.78 7.40 -11.90
C GLU A 223 -11.16 6.97 -10.47
N VAL A 224 -10.46 5.98 -9.90
CA VAL A 224 -10.69 5.48 -8.53
C VAL A 224 -9.57 5.91 -7.57
N GLY A 225 -8.73 6.86 -7.98
CA GLY A 225 -7.75 7.54 -7.15
C GLY A 225 -6.41 6.82 -7.01
N ARG A 226 -6.09 5.88 -7.91
CA ARG A 226 -4.85 5.08 -7.86
C ARG A 226 -3.72 5.70 -8.68
N PRO A 227 -2.45 5.69 -8.22
CA PRO A 227 -1.33 6.14 -9.04
C PRO A 227 -1.20 5.35 -10.36
N VAL A 228 -1.39 6.03 -11.50
CA VAL A 228 -1.34 5.42 -12.84
C VAL A 228 0.01 4.73 -13.09
N MET A 229 1.10 5.22 -12.50
CA MET A 229 2.41 4.60 -12.61
C MET A 229 2.47 3.14 -12.11
N PHE A 230 1.57 2.72 -11.22
CA PHE A 230 1.46 1.34 -10.73
C PHE A 230 0.21 0.61 -11.22
N PHE A 231 -0.87 1.35 -11.45
CA PHE A 231 -2.21 0.80 -11.73
C PHE A 231 -2.71 1.14 -13.14
N GLY A 232 -1.86 1.64 -14.04
CA GLY A 232 -2.25 2.04 -15.39
C GLY A 232 -2.42 0.89 -16.41
N GLN A 233 -2.18 -0.36 -16.00
CA GLN A 233 -2.34 -1.54 -16.86
C GLN A 233 -3.09 -2.64 -16.13
N SER A 234 -3.87 -3.42 -16.87
CA SER A 234 -4.49 -4.62 -16.30
C SER A 234 -3.44 -5.67 -15.98
N VAL A 235 -3.72 -6.50 -14.97
CA VAL A 235 -2.92 -7.68 -14.64
C VAL A 235 -2.84 -8.61 -15.84
N HIS A 236 -3.92 -8.71 -16.63
CA HIS A 236 -3.94 -9.51 -17.86
C HIS A 236 -2.98 -9.00 -18.93
N ASP A 237 -2.89 -7.70 -19.16
CA ASP A 237 -1.97 -7.11 -20.15
C ASP A 237 -0.51 -7.43 -19.86
N LEU A 238 -0.18 -7.61 -18.58
CA LEU A 238 1.15 -7.93 -18.08
C LEU A 238 1.42 -9.44 -17.91
N CYS A 239 0.42 -10.30 -18.08
CA CYS A 239 0.47 -11.72 -17.70
C CYS A 239 1.28 -12.58 -18.69
N GLU A 240 2.16 -13.45 -18.18
CA GLU A 240 2.92 -14.40 -19.00
C GLU A 240 2.05 -15.46 -19.71
N ARG A 241 0.83 -15.72 -19.21
CA ARG A 241 -0.13 -16.65 -19.82
C ARG A 241 -1.01 -16.00 -20.89
N ARG A 242 -0.83 -14.71 -21.20
CA ARG A 242 -1.64 -13.98 -22.20
C ARG A 242 -1.63 -14.66 -23.57
N LYS A 243 -0.48 -15.21 -24.01
CA LYS A 243 -0.38 -15.98 -25.25
C LYS A 243 -1.36 -17.18 -25.31
N HIS A 244 -1.65 -17.81 -24.18
CA HIS A 244 -2.60 -18.93 -24.11
C HIS A 244 -4.04 -18.41 -24.18
N PHE A 245 -4.32 -17.25 -23.55
CA PHE A 245 -5.61 -16.59 -23.68
C PHE A 245 -5.92 -16.25 -25.15
N ASP A 246 -4.97 -15.61 -25.84
CA ASP A 246 -5.12 -15.20 -27.24
C ASP A 246 -5.29 -16.40 -28.19
N ALA A 247 -4.80 -17.58 -27.79
CA ALA A 247 -4.91 -18.84 -28.54
C ALA A 247 -6.16 -19.68 -28.20
N GLY A 248 -7.00 -19.24 -27.25
CA GLY A 248 -8.15 -20.02 -26.77
C GLY A 248 -7.77 -21.25 -25.94
N GLU A 249 -6.57 -21.24 -25.34
CA GLU A 249 -5.99 -22.33 -24.56
C GLU A 249 -6.26 -22.10 -23.05
N PHE A 250 -7.40 -22.62 -22.58
CA PHE A 250 -7.86 -22.46 -21.20
C PHE A 250 -7.78 -23.76 -20.40
N ALA A 251 -7.33 -23.67 -19.14
CA ALA A 251 -7.37 -24.79 -18.22
C ALA A 251 -8.81 -25.01 -17.74
N PRO A 252 -9.45 -26.17 -18.01
CA PRO A 252 -10.85 -26.41 -17.62
C PRO A 252 -11.03 -26.70 -16.13
N SER A 253 -9.95 -27.08 -15.44
CA SER A 253 -9.92 -27.35 -13.99
C SER A 253 -8.50 -27.33 -13.46
N PHE A 254 -8.33 -27.18 -12.14
CA PHE A 254 -6.99 -27.17 -11.50
C PHE A 254 -6.22 -28.49 -11.62
N ASN A 255 -6.91 -29.62 -11.81
CA ASN A 255 -6.29 -30.95 -11.94
C ASN A 255 -6.09 -31.40 -13.40
N SER A 256 -6.36 -30.51 -14.37
CA SER A 256 -6.21 -30.80 -15.80
C SER A 256 -4.74 -30.81 -16.25
N GLU A 257 -4.45 -31.48 -17.37
CA GLU A 257 -3.10 -31.44 -17.96
C GLU A 257 -2.80 -30.05 -18.56
N GLU A 258 -3.83 -29.32 -18.98
CA GLU A 258 -3.77 -27.92 -19.40
C GLU A 258 -3.30 -27.02 -18.25
N ALA A 259 -3.86 -27.17 -17.04
CA ALA A 259 -3.39 -26.46 -15.85
C ALA A 259 -1.93 -26.79 -15.54
N ARG A 260 -1.54 -28.07 -15.64
CA ARG A 260 -0.14 -28.52 -15.47
C ARG A 260 0.80 -27.90 -16.52
N LYS A 261 0.32 -27.67 -17.74
CA LYS A 261 1.06 -27.01 -18.83
C LYS A 261 1.09 -25.48 -18.73
N GLY A 262 0.42 -24.88 -17.74
CA GLY A 262 0.41 -23.44 -17.55
C GLY A 262 -0.54 -22.70 -18.49
N TRP A 263 -1.62 -23.35 -18.97
CA TRP A 263 -2.65 -22.71 -19.79
C TRP A 263 -3.38 -21.59 -19.04
N CYS A 264 -4.12 -20.75 -19.76
CA CYS A 264 -4.78 -19.59 -19.18
C CYS A 264 -5.83 -20.00 -18.14
N LEU A 265 -5.94 -19.24 -17.06
CA LEU A 265 -6.82 -19.50 -15.93
C LEU A 265 -8.18 -18.80 -16.04
N TYR A 266 -8.56 -18.33 -17.23
CA TYR A 266 -9.82 -17.60 -17.42
C TYR A 266 -11.04 -18.48 -17.10
N ASP A 267 -11.09 -19.72 -17.59
CA ASP A 267 -12.20 -20.65 -17.34
C ASP A 267 -12.34 -21.07 -15.88
N VAL A 268 -11.29 -20.92 -15.07
CA VAL A 268 -11.33 -21.14 -13.61
C VAL A 268 -11.48 -19.83 -12.82
N GLY A 269 -11.92 -18.75 -13.47
CA GLY A 269 -12.39 -17.51 -12.84
C GLY A 269 -11.38 -16.39 -12.71
N CYS A 270 -10.29 -16.38 -13.48
CA CYS A 270 -9.30 -15.30 -13.40
C CYS A 270 -9.89 -13.93 -13.75
N LYS A 271 -9.84 -13.00 -12.79
CA LYS A 271 -10.29 -11.60 -12.90
C LYS A 271 -9.24 -10.64 -13.45
N GLY A 272 -8.06 -11.16 -13.80
CA GLY A 272 -6.95 -10.37 -14.32
C GLY A 272 -7.32 -9.40 -15.46
N PRO A 273 -8.25 -9.73 -16.38
CA PRO A 273 -8.69 -8.81 -17.44
C PRO A 273 -9.35 -7.52 -16.93
N GLU A 274 -10.00 -7.57 -15.78
CA GLU A 274 -10.75 -6.45 -15.18
C GLU A 274 -10.02 -5.88 -13.95
N THR A 275 -8.79 -6.32 -13.69
CA THR A 275 -8.01 -5.92 -12.50
C THR A 275 -6.80 -5.11 -12.92
N TYR A 276 -6.65 -3.91 -12.39
CA TYR A 276 -5.51 -3.03 -12.59
C TYR A 276 -4.53 -3.16 -11.44
N ASN A 277 -3.33 -3.66 -11.73
CA ASN A 277 -2.24 -3.84 -10.78
C ASN A 277 -0.96 -4.24 -11.53
N ASN A 278 0.20 -4.10 -10.89
CA ASN A 278 1.50 -4.42 -11.47
C ASN A 278 2.04 -5.81 -11.06
N CYS A 279 1.20 -6.71 -10.52
CA CYS A 279 1.59 -8.01 -9.96
C CYS A 279 2.56 -8.82 -10.84
N PRO A 280 2.32 -9.02 -12.16
CA PRO A 280 3.21 -9.84 -12.99
C PRO A 280 4.53 -9.13 -13.29
N LYS A 281 4.54 -7.79 -13.25
CA LYS A 281 5.70 -6.95 -13.57
C LYS A 281 6.69 -6.87 -12.41
N VAL A 282 6.19 -6.70 -11.17
CA VAL A 282 7.05 -6.51 -9.98
C VAL A 282 7.11 -7.73 -9.07
N LEU A 283 6.22 -8.71 -9.27
CA LEU A 283 6.06 -9.90 -8.43
C LEU A 283 5.78 -9.55 -6.95
N PHE A 284 5.62 -10.56 -6.12
CA PHE A 284 5.63 -10.45 -4.67
C PHE A 284 6.83 -11.23 -4.13
N ASN A 285 7.47 -10.67 -3.10
CA ASN A 285 8.62 -11.26 -2.43
C ASN A 285 9.75 -11.63 -3.42
N GLU A 286 9.90 -10.83 -4.48
CA GLU A 286 10.88 -11.01 -5.56
C GLU A 286 10.83 -12.33 -6.32
N THR A 287 9.79 -13.14 -6.11
CA THR A 287 9.81 -14.54 -6.56
C THR A 287 8.56 -14.96 -7.31
N ASN A 288 7.37 -14.59 -6.85
CA ASN A 288 6.14 -15.20 -7.36
C ASN A 288 4.95 -14.26 -7.33
N TRP A 289 3.86 -14.63 -7.99
CA TRP A 289 2.57 -13.94 -7.98
C TRP A 289 1.44 -14.96 -8.26
N PRO A 290 0.15 -14.64 -8.03
CA PRO A 290 -0.93 -15.63 -8.03
C PRO A 290 -1.01 -16.56 -9.26
N VAL A 291 -0.95 -16.02 -10.48
CA VAL A 291 -1.10 -16.84 -11.70
C VAL A 291 0.17 -17.65 -12.00
N ALA A 292 1.35 -17.13 -11.69
CA ALA A 292 2.58 -17.94 -11.74
C ALA A 292 2.52 -19.11 -10.75
N ALA A 293 1.86 -18.94 -9.60
CA ALA A 293 1.56 -20.02 -8.65
C ALA A 293 0.39 -20.94 -9.08
N GLY A 294 -0.23 -20.70 -10.24
CA GLY A 294 -1.32 -21.53 -10.78
C GLY A 294 -2.71 -21.17 -10.29
N HIS A 295 -2.90 -20.01 -9.66
CA HIS A 295 -4.19 -19.57 -9.12
C HIS A 295 -4.74 -18.34 -9.87
N PRO A 296 -6.06 -18.28 -10.16
CA PRO A 296 -6.67 -17.10 -10.77
C PRO A 296 -6.47 -15.84 -9.91
N CYS A 297 -6.33 -14.69 -10.57
CA CYS A 297 -6.45 -13.38 -9.92
C CYS A 297 -7.88 -13.21 -9.40
N ILE A 298 -8.04 -12.66 -8.21
CA ILE A 298 -9.35 -12.42 -7.57
C ILE A 298 -9.83 -10.96 -7.67
N GLY A 299 -9.08 -10.07 -8.32
CA GLY A 299 -9.44 -8.65 -8.43
C GLY A 299 -9.20 -7.81 -7.17
N CYS A 300 -8.25 -8.20 -6.32
CA CYS A 300 -8.11 -7.62 -4.98
C CYS A 300 -7.73 -6.13 -4.92
N SER A 301 -7.37 -5.49 -6.04
CA SER A 301 -7.10 -4.04 -6.14
C SER A 301 -8.26 -3.23 -6.71
N GLU A 302 -9.38 -3.87 -7.05
CA GLU A 302 -10.58 -3.18 -7.53
C GLU A 302 -11.51 -2.80 -6.37
N PRO A 303 -12.29 -1.71 -6.52
CA PRO A 303 -13.39 -1.40 -5.62
C PRO A 303 -14.37 -2.57 -5.54
N ASN A 304 -14.92 -2.81 -4.34
CA ASN A 304 -16.01 -3.76 -4.11
C ASN A 304 -15.78 -5.21 -4.61
N PHE A 305 -14.52 -5.63 -4.81
CA PHE A 305 -14.21 -6.93 -5.42
C PHE A 305 -14.76 -8.14 -4.67
N TRP A 306 -15.03 -8.04 -3.37
CA TRP A 306 -15.63 -9.12 -2.59
C TRP A 306 -17.04 -9.48 -3.07
N ASP A 307 -17.79 -8.52 -3.61
CA ASP A 307 -19.12 -8.73 -4.16
C ASP A 307 -19.12 -8.79 -5.69
N ASP A 308 -18.30 -7.96 -6.34
CA ASP A 308 -18.33 -7.85 -7.82
C ASP A 308 -17.51 -8.94 -8.51
N MET A 309 -16.49 -9.49 -7.84
CA MET A 309 -15.63 -10.53 -8.40
C MET A 309 -15.98 -11.93 -7.88
N THR A 310 -17.02 -12.07 -7.07
CA THR A 310 -17.51 -13.38 -6.60
C THR A 310 -18.70 -13.88 -7.43
N PRO A 311 -18.82 -15.20 -7.69
CA PRO A 311 -17.94 -16.29 -7.25
C PRO A 311 -16.55 -16.25 -7.92
N PHE A 312 -15.48 -16.33 -7.13
CA PHE A 312 -14.11 -16.13 -7.63
C PHE A 312 -13.68 -17.12 -8.72
N TYR A 313 -14.27 -18.31 -8.76
CA TYR A 313 -13.94 -19.37 -9.71
C TYR A 313 -14.90 -19.46 -10.90
N GLN A 314 -15.61 -18.36 -11.22
CA GLN A 314 -16.51 -18.23 -12.36
C GLN A 314 -16.23 -16.92 -13.10
N ASN A 315 -16.37 -16.91 -14.42
CA ASN A 315 -16.35 -15.72 -15.28
C ASN A 315 -17.59 -15.70 -16.18
#